data_AF-A0A2J4QC37-F1
#
_entry.id   AF-A0A2J4QC37-F1
#
_cell.length_a   1.000
_cell.length_b   1.000
_cell.length_c   1.000
_cell.angle_alpha   90.00
_cell.angle_beta   90.00
_cell.angle_gamma   90.00
#
_symmetry.space_group_name_H-M   'P 1'
#
loop_
_entity.id
_entity.type
_entity.pdbx_description
1 polymer ?
#
loop_
_entity_poly.entity_id
_entity_poly.type
_entity_poly.pdbx_seq_one_letter_code
_entity_poly.pdbx_strand_id
1 'polypeptide(L)'
;MDFTAGLMPLDTALTQMLTRITPLNATDTVPLLQAFSRVTAHDLVSPLNVPGFDNSAMDGYAVRLADLTEGAALPVAGKAFAGQPFDGVWHVGTCIRIMTGAPVPEGCDAVVMQEQAEQTDEGICFLAPVKNGQNIRRLGEDIAHGAVVFPAGTRLTAAELPVIASLGIAEVEVVRKVRVAVFSTGDELQLPGQPLADGQIYDTNRLAVHLMLQELGCEVINLGIIPDDPAKLREAFIQADQQADVVISSGGVSVGEADYTKAILEELGEIGFWKLAIKPGKPFA
;
A
#
# COMPACT_ATOMS: atom_id res chain seq x y z
N MET A 1 -31.15 32.96 16.00
CA MET A 1 -29.73 33.36 16.05
C MET A 1 -28.95 32.23 15.44
N ASP A 2 -28.18 32.51 14.39
CA ASP A 2 -27.38 31.48 13.73
C ASP A 2 -26.18 31.16 14.62
N PHE A 3 -26.22 29.99 15.28
CA PHE A 3 -25.20 29.56 16.25
C PHE A 3 -23.84 29.25 15.59
N THR A 4 -23.73 29.40 14.26
CA THR A 4 -22.53 29.13 13.47
C THR A 4 -21.77 30.39 13.03
N ALA A 5 -22.31 31.59 13.26
CA ALA A 5 -21.68 32.84 12.86
C ALA A 5 -20.29 33.00 13.51
N GLY A 6 -19.23 33.02 12.69
CA GLY A 6 -17.83 33.15 13.12
C GLY A 6 -17.09 31.83 13.39
N LEU A 7 -17.70 30.67 13.12
CA LEU A 7 -17.01 29.37 13.15
C LEU A 7 -16.42 29.03 11.77
N MET A 8 -15.25 28.41 11.76
CA MET A 8 -14.57 27.93 10.55
C MET A 8 -15.14 26.56 10.13
N PRO A 9 -15.57 26.36 8.87
CA PRO A 9 -15.95 25.04 8.38
C PRO A 9 -14.78 24.04 8.43
N LEU A 10 -15.09 22.76 8.67
CA LEU A 10 -14.07 21.70 8.76
C LEU A 10 -13.22 21.59 7.49
N ASP A 11 -13.85 21.61 6.32
CA ASP A 11 -13.15 21.48 5.03
C ASP A 11 -12.18 22.65 4.79
N THR A 12 -12.56 23.86 5.23
CA THR A 12 -11.69 25.03 5.18
C THR A 12 -10.46 24.85 6.06
N ALA A 13 -10.66 24.39 7.30
CA ALA A 13 -9.56 24.11 8.24
C ALA A 13 -8.61 23.04 7.69
N LEU A 14 -9.15 21.91 7.22
CA LEU A 14 -8.38 20.82 6.65
C LEU A 14 -7.57 21.27 5.43
N THR A 15 -8.17 22.03 4.52
CA THR A 15 -7.48 22.59 3.35
C THR A 15 -6.35 23.53 3.77
N GLN A 16 -6.59 24.40 4.76
CA GLN A 16 -5.56 25.31 5.27
C GLN A 16 -4.38 24.58 5.92
N MET A 17 -4.63 23.48 6.64
CA MET A 17 -3.55 22.63 7.18
C MET A 17 -2.75 21.99 6.04
N LEU A 18 -3.43 21.29 5.12
CA LEU A 18 -2.78 20.50 4.07
C LEU A 18 -1.95 21.36 3.11
N THR A 19 -2.38 22.59 2.82
CA THR A 19 -1.65 23.52 1.93
C THR A 19 -0.34 24.06 2.51
N ARG A 20 -0.13 23.94 3.83
CA ARG A 20 1.10 24.37 4.50
C ARG A 20 2.09 23.23 4.75
N ILE A 21 1.66 21.99 4.54
CA ILE A 21 2.47 20.79 4.81
C ILE A 21 3.18 20.38 3.53
N THR A 22 4.49 20.19 3.62
CA THR A 22 5.27 19.54 2.55
C THR A 22 5.47 18.07 2.91
N PRO A 23 5.17 17.12 2.01
CA PRO A 23 5.43 15.71 2.26
C PRO A 23 6.90 15.44 2.60
N LEU A 24 7.15 14.47 3.47
CA LEU A 24 8.51 14.02 3.78
C LEU A 24 9.19 13.43 2.53
N ASN A 25 10.48 13.73 2.37
CA ASN A 25 11.31 13.23 1.27
C ASN A 25 12.43 12.29 1.74
N ALA A 26 12.65 12.16 3.04
CA ALA A 26 13.63 11.23 3.59
C ALA A 26 13.14 9.79 3.41
N THR A 27 14.03 8.91 2.98
CA THR A 27 13.69 7.54 2.59
C THR A 27 14.37 6.49 3.48
N ASP A 28 13.74 5.32 3.57
CA ASP A 28 14.32 4.09 4.12
C ASP A 28 14.22 3.00 3.04
N THR A 29 15.22 2.13 2.96
CA THR A 29 15.09 0.85 2.25
C THR A 29 14.67 -0.23 3.23
N VAL A 30 13.55 -0.91 2.96
CA VAL A 30 13.02 -1.95 3.85
C VAL A 30 12.66 -3.23 3.09
N PRO A 31 12.80 -4.42 3.69
CA PRO A 31 12.27 -5.66 3.13
C PRO A 31 10.76 -5.59 2.93
N LEU A 32 10.22 -6.31 1.93
CA LEU A 32 8.77 -6.28 1.61
C LEU A 32 7.87 -6.59 2.82
N LEU A 33 8.29 -7.50 3.70
CA LEU A 33 7.54 -7.86 4.90
C LEU A 33 7.42 -6.71 5.92
N GLN A 34 8.29 -5.70 5.84
CA GLN A 34 8.27 -4.49 6.68
C GLN A 34 7.70 -3.28 5.94
N ALA A 35 7.30 -3.44 4.68
CA ALA A 35 6.81 -2.39 3.82
C ALA A 35 5.28 -2.18 3.89
N PHE A 36 4.54 -3.04 4.61
CA PHE A 36 3.09 -2.87 4.77
C PHE A 36 2.75 -1.51 5.39
N SER A 37 1.79 -0.81 4.79
CA SER A 37 1.38 0.56 5.14
C SER A 37 2.46 1.63 4.96
N ARG A 38 3.61 1.31 4.34
CA ARG A 38 4.62 2.31 3.95
C ARG A 38 4.24 2.93 2.60
N VAL A 39 4.85 4.06 2.28
CA VAL A 39 4.59 4.81 1.04
C VAL A 39 5.82 4.76 0.16
N THR A 40 5.68 4.38 -1.12
CA THR A 40 6.80 4.35 -2.07
C THR A 40 7.46 5.72 -2.20
N ALA A 41 8.79 5.76 -2.10
CA ALA A 41 9.54 7.01 -2.26
C ALA A 41 9.69 7.43 -3.74
N HIS A 42 9.83 6.43 -4.60
CA HIS A 42 10.05 6.59 -6.04
C HIS A 42 9.09 5.66 -6.83
N ASP A 43 8.99 5.89 -8.13
CA ASP A 43 8.31 4.98 -9.04
C ASP A 43 8.96 3.60 -8.98
N LEU A 44 8.15 2.58 -8.75
CA LEU A 44 8.59 1.19 -8.77
C LEU A 44 8.50 0.67 -10.20
N VAL A 45 9.66 0.51 -10.82
CA VAL A 45 9.81 0.10 -12.21
C VAL A 45 10.03 -1.40 -12.30
N SER A 46 9.36 -2.06 -13.24
CA SER A 46 9.52 -3.51 -13.43
C SER A 46 10.89 -3.85 -14.02
N PRO A 47 11.68 -4.74 -13.38
CA PRO A 47 12.93 -5.24 -13.92
C PRO A 47 12.75 -6.38 -14.92
N LEU A 48 11.50 -6.84 -15.16
CA LEU A 48 11.20 -8.00 -16.00
C LEU A 48 9.84 -7.86 -16.71
N ASN A 49 9.59 -8.75 -17.66
CA ASN A 49 8.27 -8.90 -18.26
C ASN A 49 7.42 -9.88 -17.42
N VAL A 50 6.15 -9.58 -17.23
CA VAL A 50 5.14 -10.48 -16.67
C VAL A 50 4.03 -10.67 -17.71
N PRO A 51 3.79 -11.90 -18.19
CA PRO A 51 4.62 -13.09 -18.01
C PRO A 51 6.01 -12.95 -18.67
N GLY A 52 6.99 -13.73 -18.21
CA GLY A 52 8.38 -13.67 -18.69
C GLY A 52 8.63 -14.38 -20.03
N PHE A 53 7.63 -15.05 -20.57
CA PHE A 53 7.64 -15.80 -21.83
C PHE A 53 6.19 -15.99 -22.30
N ASP A 54 6.00 -16.26 -23.59
CA ASP A 54 4.69 -16.63 -24.12
C ASP A 54 4.23 -17.95 -23.50
N ASN A 55 3.04 -17.98 -22.89
CA ASN A 55 2.54 -19.15 -22.18
C ASN A 55 1.07 -19.46 -22.47
N SER A 56 0.67 -20.68 -22.15
CA SER A 56 -0.70 -21.13 -22.38
C SER A 56 -1.67 -20.53 -21.35
N ALA A 57 -2.79 -19.96 -21.81
CA ALA A 57 -3.86 -19.46 -20.97
C ALA A 57 -4.77 -20.57 -20.41
N MET A 58 -4.74 -21.76 -21.01
CA MET A 58 -5.68 -22.86 -20.74
C MET A 58 -4.98 -24.22 -20.82
N ASP A 59 -5.57 -25.23 -20.19
CA ASP A 59 -5.19 -26.63 -20.40
C ASP A 59 -5.72 -27.11 -21.74
N GLY A 60 -4.85 -27.66 -22.59
CA GLY A 60 -5.21 -27.87 -23.98
C GLY A 60 -4.10 -28.47 -24.83
N TYR A 61 -4.06 -28.04 -26.09
CA TYR A 61 -3.10 -28.49 -27.08
C TYR A 61 -2.54 -27.29 -27.84
N ALA A 62 -1.21 -27.17 -27.84
CA ALA A 62 -0.50 -26.23 -28.70
C ALA A 62 -0.46 -26.80 -30.12
N VAL A 63 -0.80 -25.95 -31.09
CA VAL A 63 -0.96 -26.31 -32.50
C VAL A 63 -0.30 -25.27 -33.41
N ARG A 64 0.07 -25.71 -34.61
CA ARG A 64 0.36 -24.81 -35.73
C ARG A 64 -0.88 -24.74 -36.62
N LEU A 65 -1.24 -23.55 -37.09
CA LEU A 65 -2.40 -23.39 -37.96
C LEU A 65 -2.24 -24.15 -39.27
N ALA A 66 -1.01 -24.26 -39.78
CA ALA A 66 -0.69 -25.01 -41.00
C ALA A 66 -0.89 -26.52 -40.87
N ASP A 67 -0.85 -27.06 -39.64
CA ASP A 67 -1.07 -28.48 -39.37
C ASP A 67 -2.57 -28.82 -39.24
N LEU A 68 -3.44 -27.82 -39.07
CA LEU A 68 -4.87 -28.03 -38.91
C LEU A 68 -5.55 -28.28 -40.25
N THR A 69 -6.22 -29.43 -40.36
CA THR A 69 -7.13 -29.77 -41.45
C THR A 69 -8.48 -30.15 -40.85
N GLU A 70 -9.58 -29.63 -41.41
CA GLU A 70 -10.92 -29.90 -40.89
C GLU A 70 -11.21 -31.40 -40.82
N GLY A 71 -11.59 -31.88 -39.63
CA GLY A 71 -11.88 -33.29 -39.37
C GLY A 71 -10.67 -34.23 -39.26
N ALA A 72 -9.43 -33.74 -39.45
CA ALA A 72 -8.22 -34.55 -39.27
C ALA A 72 -7.73 -34.52 -37.81
N ALA A 73 -7.28 -35.68 -37.32
CA ALA A 73 -6.69 -35.80 -36.00
C ALA A 73 -5.17 -35.53 -36.03
N LEU A 74 -4.65 -34.84 -35.03
CA LEU A 74 -3.20 -34.64 -34.84
C LEU A 74 -2.68 -35.54 -33.71
N PRO A 75 -1.68 -36.41 -33.94
CA PRO A 75 -1.01 -37.15 -32.88
C PRO A 75 -0.36 -36.21 -31.86
N VAL A 76 -0.33 -36.61 -30.60
CA VAL A 76 0.34 -35.85 -29.54
C VAL A 76 1.83 -36.21 -29.51
N ALA A 77 2.70 -35.29 -29.93
CA ALA A 77 4.14 -35.51 -29.97
C ALA A 77 4.84 -35.35 -28.61
N GLY A 78 4.20 -34.70 -27.63
CA GLY A 78 4.78 -34.46 -26.33
C GLY A 78 3.88 -33.68 -25.40
N LYS A 79 4.46 -33.26 -24.26
CA LYS A 79 3.77 -32.49 -23.23
C LYS A 79 4.63 -31.31 -22.77
N ALA A 80 3.99 -30.19 -22.44
CA ALA A 80 4.62 -29.04 -21.77
C ALA A 80 3.83 -28.68 -20.51
N PHE A 81 4.54 -28.52 -19.39
CA PHE A 81 3.97 -28.15 -18.10
C PHE A 81 4.62 -26.87 -17.56
N ALA A 82 3.97 -26.23 -16.58
CA ALA A 82 4.58 -25.12 -15.85
C ALA A 82 5.90 -25.58 -15.20
N GLY A 83 7.00 -24.90 -15.51
CA GLY A 83 8.35 -25.25 -15.05
C GLY A 83 9.02 -26.42 -15.79
N GLN A 84 8.33 -27.09 -16.72
CA GLN A 84 8.88 -28.17 -17.55
C GLN A 84 8.43 -27.96 -19.01
N PRO A 85 9.11 -27.07 -19.76
CA PRO A 85 8.79 -26.83 -21.16
C PRO A 85 9.01 -28.09 -22.00
N PHE A 86 8.35 -28.15 -23.15
CA PHE A 86 8.64 -29.18 -24.14
C PHE A 86 9.99 -28.90 -24.80
N ASP A 87 10.92 -29.86 -24.73
CA ASP A 87 12.30 -29.77 -25.23
C ASP A 87 12.59 -30.76 -26.38
N GLY A 88 11.57 -31.52 -26.80
CA GLY A 88 11.66 -32.47 -27.90
C GLY A 88 11.53 -31.83 -29.30
N VAL A 89 11.65 -32.67 -30.33
CA VAL A 89 11.39 -32.24 -31.71
C VAL A 89 9.88 -32.20 -31.95
N TRP A 90 9.36 -31.02 -32.29
CA TRP A 90 7.95 -30.88 -32.65
C TRP A 90 7.73 -31.14 -34.14
N HIS A 91 7.40 -32.39 -34.49
CA HIS A 91 7.18 -32.81 -35.88
C HIS A 91 5.95 -32.13 -36.52
N VAL A 92 6.01 -31.92 -37.84
CA VAL A 92 4.88 -31.39 -38.64
C VAL A 92 3.71 -32.36 -38.58
N GLY A 93 2.48 -31.84 -38.55
CA GLY A 93 1.26 -32.65 -38.43
C GLY A 93 1.05 -33.27 -37.04
N THR A 94 1.63 -32.70 -35.98
CA THR A 94 1.43 -33.16 -34.59
C THR A 94 1.10 -31.99 -33.66
N CYS A 95 0.47 -32.27 -32.52
CA CYS A 95 0.20 -31.28 -31.48
C CYS A 95 0.98 -31.58 -30.19
N ILE A 96 1.11 -30.58 -29.32
CA ILE A 96 1.73 -30.73 -28.00
C ILE A 96 0.66 -30.55 -26.94
N ARG A 97 0.51 -31.52 -26.05
CA ARG A 97 -0.35 -31.36 -24.86
C ARG A 97 0.26 -30.28 -23.99
N ILE A 98 -0.49 -29.25 -23.63
CA ILE A 98 0.03 -28.11 -22.87
C ILE A 98 -0.90 -27.79 -21.71
N MET A 99 -0.33 -27.45 -20.56
CA MET A 99 -1.08 -27.00 -19.39
C MET A 99 -0.97 -25.48 -19.21
N THR A 100 -1.91 -24.91 -18.47
CA THR A 100 -1.98 -23.49 -18.13
C THR A 100 -0.67 -23.03 -17.49
N GLY A 101 -0.14 -21.90 -17.98
CA GLY A 101 1.13 -21.31 -17.53
C GLY A 101 2.39 -21.97 -18.10
N ALA A 102 2.29 -23.08 -18.83
CA ALA A 102 3.44 -23.68 -19.51
C ALA A 102 3.91 -22.81 -20.69
N PRO A 103 5.23 -22.68 -20.92
CA PRO A 103 5.76 -22.01 -22.10
C PRO A 103 5.22 -22.66 -23.38
N VAL A 104 4.78 -21.85 -24.34
CA VAL A 104 4.39 -22.38 -25.66
C VAL A 104 5.64 -22.84 -26.42
N PRO A 105 5.61 -24.00 -27.09
CA PRO A 105 6.74 -24.47 -27.89
C PRO A 105 7.00 -23.54 -29.09
N GLU A 106 8.24 -23.51 -29.56
CA GLU A 106 8.64 -22.68 -30.70
C GLU A 106 7.80 -23.02 -31.95
N GLY A 107 7.32 -21.97 -32.64
CA GLY A 107 6.44 -22.11 -33.80
C GLY A 107 4.97 -22.40 -33.46
N CYS A 108 4.56 -22.30 -32.18
CA CYS A 108 3.16 -22.40 -31.79
C CYS A 108 2.37 -21.18 -32.25
N ASP A 109 1.30 -21.40 -33.00
CA ASP A 109 0.40 -20.34 -33.45
C ASP A 109 -0.77 -20.14 -32.48
N ALA A 110 -1.23 -21.21 -31.83
CA ALA A 110 -2.44 -21.19 -31.00
C ALA A 110 -2.45 -22.31 -29.95
N VAL A 111 -3.23 -22.10 -28.88
CA VAL A 111 -3.64 -23.18 -27.97
C VAL A 111 -5.15 -23.42 -28.08
N VAL A 112 -5.54 -24.68 -28.23
CA VAL A 112 -6.95 -25.10 -28.20
C VAL A 112 -7.25 -25.76 -26.86
N MET A 113 -8.28 -25.28 -26.15
CA MET A 113 -8.69 -25.87 -24.88
C MET A 113 -9.15 -27.32 -25.07
N GLN A 114 -8.88 -28.18 -24.10
CA GLN A 114 -9.22 -29.61 -24.20
C GLN A 114 -10.73 -29.84 -24.37
N GLU A 115 -11.57 -28.93 -23.89
CA GLU A 115 -13.04 -28.98 -24.01
C GLU A 115 -13.50 -28.79 -25.47
N GLN A 116 -12.63 -28.26 -26.33
CA GLN A 116 -12.86 -28.09 -27.77
C GLN A 116 -12.09 -29.12 -28.60
N ALA A 117 -11.64 -30.20 -27.96
CA ALA A 117 -10.86 -31.25 -28.58
C ALA A 117 -11.44 -32.63 -28.21
N GLU A 118 -11.47 -33.53 -29.18
CA GLU A 118 -11.89 -34.91 -29.01
C GLU A 118 -10.69 -35.84 -29.23
N GLN A 119 -10.47 -36.76 -28.29
CA GLN A 119 -9.45 -37.78 -28.44
C GLN A 119 -9.99 -38.93 -29.28
N THR A 120 -9.27 -39.27 -30.35
CA THR A 120 -9.54 -40.41 -31.24
C THR A 120 -8.38 -41.41 -31.19
N ASP A 121 -8.52 -42.54 -31.87
CA ASP A 121 -7.44 -43.53 -32.00
C ASP A 121 -6.22 -42.98 -32.79
N GLU A 122 -6.45 -42.02 -33.68
CA GLU A 122 -5.40 -41.41 -34.54
C GLU A 122 -4.75 -40.17 -33.91
N GLY A 123 -5.35 -39.59 -32.87
CA GLY A 123 -4.83 -38.41 -32.20
C GLY A 123 -5.92 -37.51 -31.64
N ILE A 124 -5.74 -36.19 -31.77
CA ILE A 124 -6.65 -35.18 -31.25
C ILE A 124 -7.35 -34.48 -32.41
N CYS A 125 -8.67 -34.56 -32.46
CA CYS A 125 -9.52 -33.82 -33.39
C CYS A 125 -9.97 -32.50 -32.74
N PHE A 126 -9.88 -31.39 -33.46
CA PHE A 126 -10.29 -30.07 -32.96
C PHE A 126 -11.66 -29.70 -33.51
N LEU A 127 -12.60 -29.41 -32.60
CA LEU A 127 -14.02 -29.31 -32.91
C LEU A 127 -14.46 -27.91 -33.34
N ALA A 128 -13.59 -26.92 -33.23
CA ALA A 128 -13.89 -25.52 -33.51
C ALA A 128 -12.78 -24.86 -34.34
N PRO A 129 -13.09 -23.84 -35.15
CA PRO A 129 -12.09 -23.06 -35.87
C PRO A 129 -11.09 -22.41 -34.91
N VAL A 130 -9.80 -22.53 -35.23
CA VAL A 130 -8.68 -22.02 -34.42
C VAL A 130 -8.19 -20.69 -34.99
N LYS A 131 -8.07 -19.67 -34.14
CA LYS A 131 -7.53 -18.36 -34.51
C LYS A 131 -6.06 -18.23 -34.13
N ASN A 132 -5.29 -17.52 -34.94
CA ASN A 132 -3.91 -17.17 -34.59
C ASN A 132 -3.84 -16.43 -33.25
N GLY A 133 -2.94 -16.86 -32.37
CA GLY A 133 -2.71 -16.31 -31.04
C GLY A 133 -3.75 -16.65 -29.98
N GLN A 134 -4.79 -17.44 -30.28
CA GLN A 134 -5.81 -17.74 -29.27
C GLN A 134 -5.21 -18.51 -28.09
N ASN A 135 -5.64 -18.14 -26.88
CA ASN A 135 -5.21 -18.75 -25.62
C ASN A 135 -3.68 -18.74 -25.40
N ILE A 136 -2.95 -17.84 -26.06
CA ILE A 136 -1.53 -17.56 -25.77
C ILE A 136 -1.47 -16.22 -25.06
N ARG A 137 -0.97 -16.24 -23.83
CA ARG A 137 -0.60 -15.03 -23.09
C ARG A 137 0.78 -14.62 -23.53
N ARG A 138 0.94 -13.38 -23.98
CA ARG A 138 2.20 -12.89 -24.55
C ARG A 138 3.13 -12.37 -23.48
N LEU A 139 4.42 -12.50 -23.73
CA LEU A 139 5.48 -11.92 -22.93
C LEU A 139 5.18 -10.44 -22.64
N GLY A 140 5.16 -10.09 -21.35
CA GLY A 140 4.96 -8.73 -20.88
C GLY A 140 3.55 -8.16 -21.07
N GLU A 141 2.54 -8.98 -21.39
CA GLU A 141 1.17 -8.49 -21.60
C GLU A 141 0.54 -7.91 -20.33
N ASP A 142 0.93 -8.38 -19.13
CA ASP A 142 0.46 -7.84 -17.85
C ASP A 142 1.34 -6.65 -17.41
N ILE A 143 2.66 -6.86 -17.40
CA ILE A 143 3.65 -5.87 -17.00
C ILE A 143 4.84 -5.96 -17.95
N ALA A 144 5.12 -4.89 -18.68
CA ALA A 144 6.30 -4.81 -19.53
C ALA A 144 7.55 -4.44 -18.71
N HIS A 145 8.70 -4.97 -19.12
CA HIS A 145 10.00 -4.54 -18.61
C HIS A 145 10.17 -3.03 -18.77
N GLY A 146 10.57 -2.35 -17.70
CA GLY A 146 10.77 -0.90 -17.68
C GLY A 146 9.49 -0.09 -17.48
N ALA A 147 8.32 -0.72 -17.37
CA ALA A 147 7.09 -0.02 -17.03
C ALA A 147 7.06 0.36 -15.54
N VAL A 148 6.47 1.53 -15.23
CA VAL A 148 6.13 1.90 -13.85
C VAL A 148 4.95 1.05 -13.40
N VAL A 149 5.17 0.21 -12.40
CA VAL A 149 4.15 -0.69 -11.83
C VAL A 149 3.34 0.04 -10.76
N PHE A 150 4.04 0.75 -9.88
CA PHE A 150 3.43 1.62 -8.87
C PHE A 150 4.16 2.97 -8.85
N PRO A 151 3.44 4.10 -8.93
CA PRO A 151 4.09 5.41 -8.84
C PRO A 151 4.61 5.69 -7.43
N ALA A 152 5.53 6.67 -7.32
CA ALA A 152 5.88 7.29 -6.05
C ALA A 152 4.61 7.80 -5.31
N GLY A 153 4.59 7.69 -3.99
CA GLY A 153 3.42 8.06 -3.19
C GLY A 153 2.37 6.96 -3.05
N THR A 154 2.61 5.75 -3.58
CA THR A 154 1.69 4.61 -3.42
C THR A 154 1.81 4.04 -2.01
N ARG A 155 0.70 3.95 -1.28
CA ARG A 155 0.65 3.25 0.00
C ARG A 155 0.58 1.73 -0.25
N LEU A 156 1.60 1.02 0.22
CA LEU A 156 1.76 -0.41 -0.01
C LEU A 156 0.86 -1.23 0.92
N THR A 157 0.05 -2.12 0.35
CA THR A 157 -0.84 -3.02 1.06
C THR A 157 -0.64 -4.47 0.60
N ALA A 158 -1.54 -5.36 1.00
CA ALA A 158 -1.56 -6.74 0.51
C ALA A 158 -1.86 -6.85 -1.00
N ALA A 159 -2.34 -5.78 -1.65
CA ALA A 159 -2.54 -5.75 -3.09
C ALA A 159 -1.22 -5.51 -3.84
N GLU A 160 -0.41 -4.54 -3.40
CA GLU A 160 0.80 -4.12 -4.10
C GLU A 160 2.00 -5.05 -3.79
N LEU A 161 2.19 -5.43 -2.53
CA LEU A 161 3.40 -6.15 -2.09
C LEU A 161 3.61 -7.49 -2.81
N PRO A 162 2.59 -8.34 -3.06
CA PRO A 162 2.78 -9.58 -3.81
C PRO A 162 3.16 -9.33 -5.28
N VAL A 163 2.65 -8.24 -5.89
CA VAL A 163 3.05 -7.85 -7.25
C VAL A 163 4.52 -7.47 -7.26
N ILE A 164 4.99 -6.68 -6.28
CA ILE A 164 6.41 -6.32 -6.18
C ILE A 164 7.28 -7.57 -5.99
N ALA A 165 6.84 -8.51 -5.15
CA ALA A 165 7.53 -9.78 -4.94
C ALA A 165 7.60 -10.63 -6.21
N SER A 166 6.55 -10.64 -7.04
CA SER A 166 6.52 -11.40 -8.31
C SER A 166 7.51 -10.86 -9.35
N LEU A 167 7.95 -9.60 -9.19
CA LEU A 167 9.01 -8.98 -9.98
C LEU A 167 10.42 -9.36 -9.50
N GLY A 168 10.54 -10.18 -8.44
CA GLY A 168 11.82 -10.57 -7.85
C GLY A 168 12.47 -9.50 -6.96
N ILE A 169 11.73 -8.44 -6.61
CA ILE A 169 12.22 -7.36 -5.75
C ILE A 169 12.05 -7.78 -4.28
N ALA A 170 13.14 -7.77 -3.51
CA ALA A 170 13.14 -8.17 -2.10
C ALA A 170 12.96 -7.00 -1.12
N GLU A 171 13.38 -5.81 -1.53
CA GLU A 171 13.39 -4.59 -0.72
C GLU A 171 12.88 -3.41 -1.55
N VAL A 172 12.22 -2.47 -0.89
CA VAL A 172 11.66 -1.28 -1.53
C VAL A 172 12.10 -0.03 -0.78
N GLU A 173 12.33 1.03 -1.55
CA GLU A 173 12.58 2.35 -1.00
C GLU A 173 11.24 3.04 -0.71
N VAL A 174 11.05 3.40 0.55
CA VAL A 174 9.83 4.00 1.06
C VAL A 174 10.14 5.29 1.79
N VAL A 175 9.17 6.20 1.87
CA VAL A 175 9.29 7.36 2.74
C VAL A 175 9.41 6.89 4.18
N ARG A 176 10.31 7.52 4.96
CA ARG A 176 10.45 7.22 6.39
C ARG A 176 9.13 7.46 7.10
N LYS A 177 8.92 6.80 8.24
CA LYS A 177 7.73 7.03 9.05
C LYS A 177 7.67 8.49 9.53
N VAL A 178 6.45 9.03 9.59
CA VAL A 178 6.19 10.31 10.26
C VAL A 178 6.43 10.10 11.75
N ARG A 179 7.26 10.95 12.35
CA ARG A 179 7.53 10.97 13.79
C ARG A 179 6.54 11.90 14.46
N VAL A 180 5.84 11.40 15.46
CA VAL A 180 4.83 12.17 16.18
C VAL A 180 5.12 12.13 17.68
N ALA A 181 5.45 13.28 18.25
CA ALA A 181 5.54 13.44 19.69
C ALA A 181 4.15 13.68 20.27
N VAL A 182 3.80 12.95 21.33
CA VAL A 182 2.50 13.08 21.99
C VAL A 182 2.67 13.23 23.50
N PHE A 183 1.94 14.18 24.08
CA PHE A 183 1.88 14.39 25.52
C PHE A 183 0.53 14.96 25.95
N SER A 184 0.29 14.97 27.25
CA SER A 184 -0.84 15.64 27.89
C SER A 184 -0.34 16.51 29.04
N THR A 185 -1.13 17.47 29.50
CA THR A 185 -0.85 18.27 30.69
C THR A 185 -2.13 18.52 31.47
N GLY A 186 -2.00 18.74 32.77
CA GLY A 186 -3.13 18.99 33.69
C GLY A 186 -2.96 18.27 35.02
N ASP A 187 -3.10 19.00 36.12
CA ASP A 187 -2.99 18.46 37.49
C ASP A 187 -4.10 17.46 37.83
N GLU A 188 -5.21 17.49 37.09
CA GLU A 188 -6.28 16.52 37.18
C GLU A 188 -5.91 15.15 36.61
N LEU A 189 -4.87 15.04 35.78
CA LEU A 189 -4.55 13.80 35.08
C LEU A 189 -3.73 12.84 35.94
N GLN A 190 -4.14 11.57 35.93
CA GLN A 190 -3.46 10.48 36.63
C GLN A 190 -3.16 9.31 35.69
N LEU A 191 -2.06 8.59 35.94
CA LEU A 191 -1.70 7.39 35.20
C LEU A 191 -2.55 6.18 35.62
N PRO A 192 -2.97 5.32 34.67
CA PRO A 192 -3.62 4.05 35.00
C PRO A 192 -2.79 3.22 35.99
N GLY A 193 -3.46 2.62 36.97
CA GLY A 193 -2.83 1.82 38.02
C GLY A 193 -2.37 2.62 39.26
N GLN A 194 -2.42 3.95 39.22
CA GLN A 194 -2.25 4.80 40.40
C GLN A 194 -3.61 5.16 41.02
N PRO A 195 -3.71 5.31 42.35
CA PRO A 195 -4.95 5.78 42.97
C PRO A 195 -5.27 7.21 42.53
N LEU A 196 -6.55 7.50 42.33
CA LEU A 196 -7.04 8.86 42.08
C LEU A 196 -7.08 9.66 43.38
N ALA A 197 -6.48 10.85 43.37
CA ALA A 197 -6.74 11.87 44.39
C ALA A 197 -8.05 12.61 44.07
N ASP A 198 -8.46 13.50 44.98
CA ASP A 198 -9.66 14.32 44.78
C ASP A 198 -9.53 15.20 43.52
N GLY A 199 -10.59 15.25 42.73
CA GLY A 199 -10.60 15.97 41.44
C GLY A 199 -9.80 15.34 40.30
N GLN A 200 -9.10 14.20 40.51
CA GLN A 200 -8.33 13.55 39.45
C GLN A 200 -9.16 12.59 38.58
N ILE A 201 -8.72 12.46 37.33
CA ILE A 201 -9.21 11.52 36.33
C ILE A 201 -8.04 10.83 35.63
N TYR A 202 -8.27 9.66 35.05
CA TYR A 202 -7.22 8.99 34.27
C TYR A 202 -7.04 9.63 32.89
N ASP A 203 -5.78 9.73 32.45
CA ASP A 203 -5.44 10.20 31.10
C ASP A 203 -5.78 9.15 30.03
N THR A 204 -6.87 9.39 29.32
CA THR A 204 -7.37 8.50 28.26
C THR A 204 -7.06 9.02 26.86
N ASN A 205 -7.06 10.33 26.65
CA ASN A 205 -6.85 10.94 25.33
C ASN A 205 -5.47 10.61 24.79
N ARG A 206 -4.43 10.69 25.63
CA ARG A 206 -3.06 10.38 25.19
C ARG A 206 -2.92 8.94 24.72
N LEU A 207 -3.55 8.01 25.44
CA LEU A 207 -3.59 6.61 25.05
C LEU A 207 -4.33 6.42 23.73
N ALA A 208 -5.51 7.03 23.57
CA ALA A 208 -6.29 6.94 22.34
C ALA A 208 -5.51 7.48 21.12
N VAL A 209 -4.90 8.67 21.25
CA VAL A 209 -4.07 9.26 20.19
C VAL A 209 -2.86 8.39 19.88
N HIS A 210 -2.16 7.89 20.89
CA HIS A 210 -1.01 6.99 20.71
C HIS A 210 -1.39 5.76 19.88
N LEU A 211 -2.49 5.09 20.20
CA LEU A 211 -2.96 3.90 19.48
C LEU A 211 -3.33 4.22 18.03
N MET A 212 -4.07 5.31 17.79
CA MET A 212 -4.42 5.75 16.43
C MET A 212 -3.18 6.05 15.58
N LEU A 213 -2.16 6.71 16.16
CA LEU A 213 -0.90 6.99 15.47
C LEU A 213 -0.13 5.72 15.12
N GLN A 214 -0.12 4.72 16.03
CA GLN A 214 0.48 3.42 15.75
C GLN A 214 -0.23 2.69 14.59
N GLU A 215 -1.56 2.71 14.58
CA GLU A 215 -2.37 2.14 13.49
C GLU A 215 -2.14 2.85 12.14
N LEU A 216 -1.93 4.17 12.17
CA LEU A 216 -1.55 4.97 11.00
C LEU A 216 -0.11 4.72 10.52
N GLY A 217 0.70 3.96 11.29
CA GLY A 217 2.07 3.61 10.93
C GLY A 217 3.11 4.66 11.30
N CYS A 218 2.78 5.62 12.16
CA CYS A 218 3.70 6.63 12.68
C CYS A 218 4.72 6.02 13.66
N GLU A 219 5.86 6.70 13.81
CA GLU A 219 6.79 6.50 14.92
C GLU A 219 6.37 7.42 16.07
N VAL A 220 5.88 6.85 17.18
CA VAL A 220 5.29 7.63 18.28
C VAL A 220 6.29 7.85 19.40
N ILE A 221 6.52 9.12 19.75
CA ILE A 221 7.38 9.56 20.86
C ILE A 221 6.46 10.06 21.99
N ASN A 222 6.14 9.19 22.95
CA ASN A 222 5.20 9.52 24.02
C ASN A 222 5.94 10.13 25.22
N LEU A 223 5.74 11.43 25.48
CA LEU A 223 6.41 12.16 26.55
C LEU A 223 5.66 12.12 27.89
N GLY A 224 4.51 11.44 27.95
CA GLY A 224 3.76 11.24 29.20
C GLY A 224 2.83 12.40 29.55
N ILE A 225 2.51 12.49 30.84
CA ILE A 225 1.79 13.62 31.44
C ILE A 225 2.86 14.62 31.89
N ILE A 226 2.85 15.80 31.29
CA ILE A 226 3.71 16.91 31.68
C ILE A 226 3.00 17.64 32.84
N PRO A 227 3.70 17.94 33.95
CA PRO A 227 3.12 18.72 35.03
C PRO A 227 2.70 20.12 34.55
N ASP A 228 1.68 20.70 35.16
CA ASP A 228 1.20 22.06 34.85
C ASP A 228 2.15 23.13 35.41
N ASP A 229 3.38 23.13 34.89
CA ASP A 229 4.47 24.03 35.22
C ASP A 229 5.02 24.65 33.93
N PRO A 230 5.08 25.99 33.81
CA PRO A 230 5.50 26.66 32.57
C PRO A 230 6.90 26.25 32.09
N ALA A 231 7.84 26.02 33.00
CA ALA A 231 9.21 25.66 32.63
C ALA A 231 9.27 24.23 32.07
N LYS A 232 8.58 23.29 32.71
CA LYS A 232 8.49 21.89 32.24
C LYS A 232 7.73 21.78 30.92
N LEU A 233 6.66 22.54 30.76
CA LEU A 233 5.86 22.54 29.53
C LEU A 233 6.66 23.13 28.36
N ARG A 234 7.42 24.19 28.59
CA ARG A 234 8.38 24.73 27.61
C ARG A 234 9.47 23.73 27.24
N GLU A 235 10.05 23.05 28.22
CA GLU A 235 11.06 22.00 27.97
C GLU A 235 10.47 20.85 27.14
N ALA A 236 9.25 20.40 27.46
CA ALA A 236 8.58 19.34 26.74
C ALA A 236 8.33 19.69 25.26
N PHE A 237 7.91 20.93 24.96
CA PHE A 237 7.76 21.38 23.58
C PHE A 237 9.09 21.41 22.82
N ILE A 238 10.15 21.93 23.43
CA ILE A 238 11.48 21.97 22.80
C ILE A 238 11.99 20.55 22.53
N GLN A 239 11.82 19.63 23.48
CA GLN A 239 12.21 18.24 23.29
C GLN A 239 11.36 17.58 22.19
N ALA A 240 10.05 17.84 22.14
CA ALA A 240 9.16 17.29 21.12
C ALA A 240 9.53 17.77 19.71
N ASP A 241 9.74 19.07 19.54
CA ASP A 241 10.09 19.72 18.27
C ASP A 241 11.42 19.21 17.69
N GLN A 242 12.42 18.98 18.55
CA GLN A 242 13.72 18.46 18.10
C GLN A 242 13.69 17.02 17.57
N GLN A 243 12.64 16.26 17.88
CA GLN A 243 12.61 14.81 17.65
C GLN A 243 11.50 14.37 16.69
N ALA A 244 10.49 15.21 16.46
CA ALA A 244 9.28 14.85 15.74
C ALA A 244 8.98 15.77 14.55
N ASP A 245 8.22 15.24 13.59
CA ASP A 245 7.66 16.03 12.49
C ASP A 245 6.34 16.71 12.90
N VAL A 246 5.66 16.13 13.91
CA VAL A 246 4.40 16.61 14.45
C VAL A 246 4.42 16.51 15.97
N VAL A 247 3.96 17.54 16.66
CA VAL A 247 3.74 17.53 18.11
C VAL A 247 2.23 17.61 18.36
N ILE A 248 1.70 16.67 19.15
CA ILE A 248 0.28 16.63 19.54
C ILE A 248 0.18 16.73 21.05
N SER A 249 -0.51 17.75 21.53
CA SER A 249 -1.08 17.71 22.87
C SER A 249 -2.45 17.05 22.83
N SER A 250 -2.63 15.96 23.58
CA SER A 250 -3.90 15.22 23.65
C SER A 250 -4.89 15.81 24.66
N GLY A 251 -4.46 16.80 25.44
CA GLY A 251 -5.27 17.45 26.48
C GLY A 251 -4.45 18.48 27.27
N GLY A 252 -5.14 19.50 27.79
CA GLY A 252 -4.54 20.52 28.65
C GLY A 252 -4.09 21.82 27.95
N VAL A 253 -4.17 21.91 26.62
CA VAL A 253 -3.98 23.18 25.89
C VAL A 253 -5.34 23.86 25.75
N SER A 254 -5.73 24.63 26.74
CA SER A 254 -6.98 25.40 26.71
C SER A 254 -6.82 26.69 25.90
N VAL A 255 -7.94 27.12 25.33
CA VAL A 255 -8.11 28.43 24.70
C VAL A 255 -8.70 29.47 25.68
N GLY A 256 -8.56 29.22 26.99
CA GLY A 256 -9.12 30.01 28.09
C GLY A 256 -8.17 31.04 28.70
N GLU A 257 -8.71 31.96 29.51
CA GLU A 257 -8.07 33.20 30.02
C GLU A 257 -6.89 33.00 31.02
N ALA A 258 -6.56 31.77 31.41
CA ALA A 258 -5.54 31.49 32.44
C ALA A 258 -4.52 30.43 32.00
N ASP A 259 -4.17 30.38 30.71
CA ASP A 259 -3.38 29.26 30.19
C ASP A 259 -1.96 29.66 29.79
N TYR A 260 -0.99 29.26 30.62
CA TYR A 260 0.44 29.36 30.34
C TYR A 260 0.81 28.66 29.02
N THR A 261 0.04 27.64 28.63
CA THR A 261 0.30 26.89 27.41
C THR A 261 0.16 27.75 26.17
N LYS A 262 -0.86 28.63 26.11
CA LYS A 262 -1.04 29.53 24.97
C LYS A 262 0.14 30.51 24.85
N ALA A 263 0.58 31.08 25.97
CA ALA A 263 1.72 32.00 25.98
C ALA A 263 3.03 31.31 25.54
N ILE A 264 3.26 30.08 26.00
CA ILE A 264 4.42 29.28 25.60
C ILE A 264 4.35 28.91 24.11
N LEU A 265 3.16 28.54 23.63
CA LEU A 265 2.93 28.23 22.22
C LEU A 265 3.16 29.43 21.31
N GLU A 266 2.66 30.62 21.69
CA GLU A 266 2.91 31.88 20.96
C GLU A 266 4.38 32.34 21.05
N GLU A 267 5.13 31.98 22.11
CA GLU A 267 6.58 32.23 22.22
C GLU A 267 7.37 31.28 21.29
N LEU A 268 6.99 30.01 21.23
CA LEU A 268 7.76 28.97 20.55
C LEU A 268 7.43 28.86 19.05
N GLY A 269 6.30 29.39 18.58
CA GLY A 269 5.94 29.32 17.17
C GLY A 269 4.68 30.08 16.77
N GLU A 270 4.31 29.94 15.50
CA GLU A 270 3.08 30.51 14.94
C GLU A 270 1.94 29.49 15.01
N ILE A 271 0.94 29.74 15.87
CA ILE A 271 -0.13 28.77 16.13
C ILE A 271 -1.51 29.32 15.77
N GLY A 272 -2.27 28.50 15.04
CA GLY A 272 -3.60 28.82 14.54
C GLY A 272 -4.69 28.37 15.50
N PHE A 273 -5.13 29.24 16.39
CA PHE A 273 -6.26 28.94 17.29
C PHE A 273 -7.61 29.07 16.57
N TRP A 274 -8.19 27.94 16.16
CA TRP A 274 -9.44 27.88 15.39
C TRP A 274 -10.66 27.49 16.24
N LYS A 275 -11.82 27.98 15.81
CA LYS A 275 -13.13 27.58 16.33
C LYS A 275 -13.90 26.92 15.19
N LEU A 276 -13.92 25.60 15.16
CA LEU A 276 -14.48 24.78 14.09
C LEU A 276 -16.00 24.61 14.22
N ALA A 277 -16.69 24.60 13.08
CA ALA A 277 -18.13 24.34 12.96
C ALA A 277 -18.43 22.82 12.99
N ILE A 278 -18.02 22.14 14.06
CA ILE A 278 -18.19 20.69 14.26
C ILE A 278 -18.90 20.39 15.59
N LYS A 279 -19.48 19.19 15.70
CA LYS A 279 -20.02 18.67 16.96
C LYS A 279 -19.84 17.14 17.01
N PRO A 280 -19.29 16.55 18.09
CA PRO A 280 -18.67 17.22 19.26
C PRO A 280 -17.38 17.99 18.90
N GLY A 281 -16.85 18.76 19.84
CA GLY A 281 -15.66 19.61 19.64
C GLY A 281 -16.02 21.07 19.32
N LYS A 282 -14.98 21.90 19.12
CA LYS A 282 -15.04 23.29 18.65
C LYS A 282 -13.63 23.91 18.61
N PRO A 283 -12.85 23.97 19.70
CA PRO A 283 -11.50 24.51 19.63
C PRO A 283 -10.53 23.51 18.97
N PHE A 284 -9.61 24.02 18.17
CA PHE A 284 -8.47 23.30 17.60
C PHE A 284 -7.30 24.28 17.47
N ALA A 285 -6.09 23.84 17.83
CA ALA A 285 -4.87 24.62 17.75
C ALA A 285 -3.83 23.83 16.96
#